data_AF-A0A529QAM2-F1
#
_entry.id   AF-A0A529QAM2-F1
#
_cell.length_a   1.000
_cell.length_b   1.000
_cell.length_c   1.000
_cell.angle_alpha   90.00
_cell.angle_beta   90.00
_cell.angle_gamma   90.00
#
_symmetry.space_group_name_H-M   'P 1'
#
loop_
_entity.id
_entity.type
_entity.pdbx_description
1 polymer ?
#
loop_
_entity_poly.entity_id
_entity_poly.type
_entity_poly.pdbx_seq_one_letter_code
_entity_poly.pdbx_strand_id
1 'polypeptide(L)'
;MTPLSVRGSPAGRAAPFLPMSRAEMAALGWDECDIVLVTGDAYVDHPSFGMAIIGRLLESQGFRVGIISQPDWQSAEPFKALGRPRLFFGVTGGNLDSMVNRYTSDRKLRHDDAYTAGGEGGKRPDRCTIVYTQRCRGAYKDVPIVLGGIEASLRRIAHYDYWSDKVRRSILADAKADLLIY
;
A
#
# COMPACT_ATOMS: atom_id res chain seq x y z
N MET A 1 7.27 2.69 28.52
CA MET A 1 7.33 2.75 27.05
C MET A 1 8.77 2.48 26.65
N THR A 2 9.08 1.25 26.23
CA THR A 2 10.41 0.92 25.71
C THR A 2 10.57 1.63 24.36
N PRO A 3 11.63 2.43 24.14
CA PRO A 3 11.83 3.07 22.85
C PRO A 3 11.92 1.99 21.77
N LEU A 4 11.27 2.22 20.63
CA LEU A 4 11.46 1.38 19.44
C LEU A 4 12.95 1.46 19.08
N SER A 5 13.71 0.44 19.47
CA SER A 5 15.09 0.26 19.04
C SER A 5 15.08 0.15 17.52
N VAL A 6 15.42 1.24 16.83
CA VAL A 6 15.80 1.18 15.42
C VAL A 6 17.02 0.27 15.39
N ARG A 7 16.92 -0.90 14.78
CA ARG A 7 18.13 -1.70 14.53
C ARG A 7 19.04 -0.76 13.72
N GLY A 8 20.17 -0.35 14.30
CA GLY A 8 21.16 0.41 13.56
C GLY A 8 21.48 -0.40 12.31
N SER A 9 21.13 0.12 11.14
CA SER A 9 21.35 -0.59 9.90
C SER A 9 22.87 -0.86 9.83
N PRO A 10 23.33 -2.13 9.78
CA PRO A 10 24.75 -2.38 9.60
C PRO A 10 25.08 -1.74 8.26
N ALA A 11 25.88 -0.67 8.24
CA ALA A 11 26.13 0.20 7.09
C ALA A 11 25.88 -0.53 5.74
N GLY A 12 24.65 -0.42 5.26
CA GLY A 12 24.06 -1.49 4.45
C GLY A 12 23.36 -0.84 3.28
N ARG A 13 24.04 -0.91 2.15
CA ARG A 13 23.64 -0.37 0.84
C ARG A 13 22.13 -0.46 0.64
N ALA A 14 21.49 0.66 0.27
CA ALA A 14 20.08 0.68 -0.11
C ALA A 14 19.79 -0.46 -1.10
N ALA A 15 18.66 -1.15 -0.93
CA ALA A 15 18.34 -2.26 -1.81
C ALA A 15 18.26 -1.76 -3.26
N PRO A 16 18.78 -2.49 -4.28
CA PRO A 16 18.67 -2.06 -5.67
C PRO A 16 17.21 -1.76 -6.06
N PHE A 17 16.29 -2.57 -5.53
CA PHE A 17 14.84 -2.38 -5.56
C PHE A 17 14.26 -2.78 -4.20
N LEU A 18 13.11 -2.23 -3.82
CA LEU A 18 12.40 -2.72 -2.63
C LEU A 18 11.98 -4.19 -2.87
N PRO A 19 12.28 -5.13 -1.95
CA PRO A 19 11.95 -6.53 -2.14
C PRO A 19 10.43 -6.75 -2.17
N MET A 20 9.98 -7.62 -3.06
CA MET A 20 8.59 -8.07 -3.21
C MET A 20 8.40 -9.53 -2.76
N SER A 21 9.49 -10.24 -2.45
CA SER A 21 9.47 -11.64 -2.05
C SER A 21 10.44 -11.95 -0.91
N ARG A 22 10.20 -13.07 -0.20
CA ARG A 22 11.14 -13.60 0.80
C ARG A 22 12.51 -13.94 0.21
N ALA A 23 12.57 -14.33 -1.06
CA ALA A 23 13.83 -14.66 -1.73
C ALA A 23 14.70 -13.40 -1.92
N GLU A 24 14.09 -12.29 -2.35
CA GLU A 24 14.78 -11.01 -2.46
C GLU A 24 15.21 -10.47 -1.08
N MET A 25 14.36 -10.61 -0.06
CA MET A 25 14.76 -10.31 1.33
C MET A 25 15.98 -11.12 1.77
N ALA A 26 15.99 -12.43 1.49
CA ALA A 26 17.12 -13.30 1.82
C ALA A 26 18.39 -12.89 1.08
N ALA A 27 18.30 -12.47 -0.19
CA ALA A 27 19.43 -11.94 -0.95
C ALA A 27 19.99 -10.63 -0.36
N LEU A 28 19.15 -9.85 0.33
CA LEU A 28 19.53 -8.66 1.09
C LEU A 28 19.99 -8.96 2.53
N GLY A 29 19.92 -10.23 2.96
CA GLY A 29 20.21 -10.64 4.33
C GLY A 29 19.16 -10.20 5.36
N TRP A 30 17.92 -9.95 4.93
CA TRP A 30 16.82 -9.47 5.80
C TRP A 30 15.97 -10.64 6.31
N ASP A 31 15.83 -10.72 7.64
CA ASP A 31 14.92 -11.64 8.35
C ASP A 31 13.46 -11.16 8.30
N GLU A 32 13.27 -9.85 8.42
CA GLU A 32 11.97 -9.18 8.40
C GLU A 32 12.06 -7.77 7.79
N CYS A 33 10.93 -7.28 7.27
CA CYS A 33 10.77 -5.87 6.91
C CYS A 33 10.33 -5.09 8.16
N ASP A 34 10.84 -3.86 8.30
CA ASP A 34 10.29 -2.91 9.27
C ASP A 34 8.91 -2.46 8.84
N ILE A 35 8.78 -2.15 7.55
CA ILE A 35 7.58 -1.57 6.95
C ILE A 35 7.30 -2.34 5.66
N VAL A 36 6.04 -2.70 5.45
CA VAL A 36 5.57 -3.27 4.18
C VAL A 36 4.58 -2.30 3.55
N LEU A 37 4.92 -1.78 2.38
CA LEU A 37 4.02 -0.95 1.58
C LEU A 37 3.13 -1.84 0.72
N VAL A 38 1.85 -1.52 0.61
CA VAL A 38 0.87 -2.24 -0.21
C VAL A 38 0.20 -1.24 -1.14
N THR A 39 0.26 -1.50 -2.44
CA THR A 39 -0.15 -0.55 -3.48
C THR A 39 -1.03 -1.20 -4.54
N GLY A 40 -2.03 -0.44 -5.00
CA GLY A 40 -2.91 -0.83 -6.12
C GLY A 40 -2.30 -0.65 -7.52
N ASP A 41 -1.11 -0.08 -7.60
CA ASP A 41 -0.34 0.07 -8.84
C ASP A 41 0.76 -1.00 -8.93
N ALA A 42 1.25 -1.26 -10.14
CA ALA A 42 2.50 -1.96 -10.35
C ALA A 42 3.65 -1.23 -9.62
N TYR A 43 4.60 -1.99 -9.07
CA TYR A 43 5.81 -1.40 -8.52
C TYR A 43 6.74 -0.96 -9.64
N VAL A 44 6.83 0.35 -9.82
CA VAL A 44 7.84 1.02 -10.66
C VAL A 44 8.63 1.93 -9.75
N ASP A 45 9.93 1.68 -9.64
CA ASP A 45 10.82 2.45 -8.77
C ASP A 45 11.22 3.78 -9.42
N HIS A 46 10.25 4.70 -9.51
CA HIS A 46 10.40 5.98 -10.20
C HIS A 46 9.71 7.11 -9.41
N PRO A 47 10.23 8.35 -9.41
CA PRO A 47 9.65 9.46 -8.65
C PRO A 47 8.23 9.87 -9.08
N SER A 48 7.71 9.40 -10.21
CA SER A 48 6.30 9.59 -10.56
C SER A 48 5.34 8.65 -9.79
N PHE A 49 5.87 7.72 -9.00
CA PHE A 49 5.11 6.75 -8.21
C PHE A 49 5.26 7.06 -6.73
N GLY A 50 4.18 7.49 -6.08
CA GLY A 50 4.22 7.97 -4.70
C GLY A 50 4.76 6.94 -3.71
N MET A 51 4.36 5.67 -3.85
CA MET A 51 4.86 4.59 -2.98
C MET A 51 6.36 4.33 -3.14
N ALA A 52 6.93 4.56 -4.33
CA ALA A 52 8.37 4.42 -4.55
C ALA A 52 9.14 5.51 -3.79
N ILE A 53 8.72 6.78 -3.91
CA ILE A 53 9.33 7.89 -3.15
C ILE A 53 9.25 7.62 -1.65
N ILE A 54 8.07 7.24 -1.13
CA ILE A 54 7.89 6.98 0.29
C ILE A 54 8.77 5.80 0.75
N GLY A 55 8.83 4.71 -0.03
CA GLY A 55 9.67 3.57 0.29
C GLY A 55 11.16 3.93 0.34
N ARG A 56 11.65 4.69 -0.64
CA ARG A 56 13.05 5.17 -0.67
C ARG A 56 13.36 6.18 0.43
N LEU A 57 12.41 7.07 0.76
CA LEU A 57 12.54 7.97 1.89
C LEU A 57 12.68 7.18 3.20
N LEU A 58 11.81 6.19 3.43
CA LEU A 58 11.89 5.34 4.62
C LEU A 58 13.19 4.53 4.68
N GLU A 59 13.65 3.96 3.55
CA GLU A 59 14.97 3.32 3.48
C GLU A 59 16.10 4.29 3.81
N SER A 60 16.04 5.54 3.34
CA SER A 60 17.05 6.57 3.65
C SER A 60 17.12 6.91 5.15
N GLN A 61 16.04 6.66 5.89
CA GLN A 61 15.98 6.78 7.35
C GLN A 61 16.47 5.51 8.07
N GLY A 62 16.94 4.50 7.33
CA GLY A 62 17.50 3.27 7.86
C GLY A 62 16.50 2.14 8.07
N PHE A 63 15.26 2.26 7.58
CA PHE A 63 14.27 1.19 7.67
C PHE A 63 14.41 0.17 6.54
N ARG A 64 14.14 -1.09 6.84
CA ARG A 64 13.97 -2.16 5.83
C ARG A 64 12.56 -2.10 5.30
N VAL A 65 12.40 -1.69 4.05
CA VAL A 65 11.08 -1.50 3.44
C VAL A 65 10.88 -2.53 2.35
N GLY A 66 9.79 -3.29 2.43
CA GLY A 66 9.34 -4.15 1.35
C GLY A 66 8.06 -3.63 0.73
N ILE A 67 7.71 -4.13 -0.46
CA ILE A 67 6.50 -3.70 -1.18
C ILE A 67 5.70 -4.90 -1.71
N ILE A 68 4.37 -4.83 -1.58
CA ILE A 68 3.42 -5.76 -2.17
C ILE A 68 2.59 -4.97 -3.18
N SER A 69 2.82 -5.25 -4.46
CA SER A 69 2.20 -4.54 -5.58
C SER A 69 1.10 -5.38 -6.20
N GLN A 70 -0.10 -4.81 -6.35
CA GLN A 70 -1.29 -5.45 -6.93
C GLN A 70 -1.56 -6.88 -6.42
N PRO A 71 -1.55 -7.11 -5.09
CA PRO A 71 -1.88 -8.43 -4.55
C PRO A 71 -3.31 -8.81 -4.91
N ASP A 72 -3.54 -10.11 -5.16
CA ASP A 72 -4.89 -10.63 -5.28
C ASP A 72 -5.64 -10.43 -3.94
N TRP A 73 -6.70 -9.65 -4.00
CA TRP A 73 -7.48 -9.23 -2.85
C TRP A 73 -8.64 -10.17 -2.54
N GLN A 74 -8.76 -11.31 -3.21
CA GLN A 74 -9.79 -12.29 -2.88
C GLN A 74 -9.50 -13.01 -1.56
N SER A 75 -8.23 -13.03 -1.12
CA SER A 75 -7.82 -13.59 0.16
C SER A 75 -6.79 -12.71 0.88
N ALA A 76 -6.47 -13.05 2.14
CA ALA A 76 -5.41 -12.38 2.89
C ALA A 76 -4.02 -12.99 2.62
N GLU A 77 -3.93 -14.10 1.89
CA GLU A 77 -2.68 -14.84 1.72
C GLU A 77 -1.61 -14.06 0.94
N PRO A 78 -1.93 -13.39 -0.19
CA PRO A 78 -0.95 -12.57 -0.91
C PRO A 78 -0.35 -11.43 -0.06
N PHE A 79 -1.07 -10.98 0.96
CA PHE A 79 -0.62 -9.92 1.87
C PHE A 79 0.37 -10.42 2.93
N LYS A 80 0.65 -11.74 2.96
CA LYS A 80 1.68 -12.36 3.80
C LYS A 80 2.99 -12.62 3.06
N ALA A 81 3.10 -12.24 1.77
CA ALA A 81 4.24 -12.55 0.91
C ALA A 81 5.61 -12.18 1.53
N LEU A 82 5.67 -11.06 2.27
CA LEU A 82 6.87 -10.58 2.94
C LEU A 82 6.93 -10.90 4.44
N GLY A 83 5.88 -11.55 4.98
CA GLY A 83 5.72 -11.80 6.40
C GLY A 83 5.10 -10.65 7.18
N ARG A 84 5.19 -10.77 8.51
CA ARG A 84 4.75 -9.74 9.45
C ARG A 84 5.75 -8.59 9.44
N PRO A 85 5.35 -7.34 9.14
CA PRO A 85 6.23 -6.19 9.32
C PRO A 85 6.43 -5.92 10.81
N ARG A 86 7.63 -5.44 11.18
CA ARG A 86 7.96 -5.10 12.57
C ARG A 86 7.19 -3.89 13.07
N LEU A 87 6.97 -2.90 12.21
CA LEU A 87 6.35 -1.62 12.57
C LEU A 87 4.91 -1.51 12.08
N PHE A 88 4.68 -1.49 10.76
CA PHE A 88 3.34 -1.28 10.21
C PHE A 88 3.22 -1.69 8.73
N PHE A 89 1.96 -1.83 8.27
CA PHE A 89 1.62 -1.82 6.84
C PHE A 89 1.28 -0.41 6.38
N GLY A 90 1.92 0.07 5.32
CA GLY A 90 1.54 1.31 4.64
C GLY A 90 0.66 1.00 3.43
N VAL A 91 -0.59 1.47 3.40
CA VAL A 91 -1.56 1.10 2.35
C VAL A 91 -1.95 2.32 1.50
N THR A 92 -1.88 2.16 0.18
CA THR A 92 -2.31 3.16 -0.81
C THR A 92 -3.09 2.53 -1.96
N GLY A 93 -4.05 3.29 -2.53
CA GLY A 93 -4.77 2.91 -3.75
C GLY A 93 -3.92 2.99 -5.03
N GLY A 94 -2.76 3.66 -4.96
CA GLY A 94 -1.87 3.95 -6.09
C GLY A 94 -1.80 5.45 -6.42
N ASN A 95 -1.34 5.76 -7.63
CA ASN A 95 -1.21 7.10 -8.20
C ASN A 95 -2.53 7.71 -8.66
N LEU A 96 -3.59 6.91 -8.77
CA LEU A 96 -4.93 7.36 -9.09
C LEU A 96 -5.92 6.72 -8.11
N ASP A 97 -7.03 7.42 -7.87
CA ASP A 97 -8.15 6.82 -7.15
C ASP A 97 -8.65 5.57 -7.89
N SER A 98 -8.83 4.46 -7.17
CA SER A 98 -9.19 3.18 -7.76
C SER A 98 -10.51 3.20 -8.52
N MET A 99 -11.48 4.02 -8.08
CA MET A 99 -12.74 4.19 -8.80
C MET A 99 -12.54 5.00 -10.08
N VAL A 100 -11.83 6.11 -10.00
CA VAL A 100 -11.51 6.95 -11.18
C VAL A 100 -10.68 6.18 -12.20
N ASN A 101 -9.79 5.30 -11.75
CA ASN A 101 -9.01 4.44 -12.62
C ASN A 101 -9.90 3.45 -13.37
N ARG A 102 -10.79 2.74 -12.65
CA ARG A 102 -11.62 1.69 -13.21
C ARG A 102 -12.83 2.18 -14.00
N TYR A 103 -13.35 3.37 -13.70
CA TYR A 103 -14.61 3.89 -14.28
C TYR A 103 -14.49 5.28 -14.91
N THR A 104 -15.13 5.47 -16.05
CA THR A 104 -15.34 6.81 -16.64
C THR A 104 -16.26 7.65 -15.76
N SER A 105 -16.33 8.97 -16.02
CA SER A 105 -17.28 9.88 -15.36
C SER A 105 -18.74 9.42 -15.49
N ASP A 106 -19.06 8.79 -16.62
CA ASP A 106 -20.36 8.20 -16.92
C ASP A 106 -20.54 6.79 -16.33
N ARG A 107 -19.65 6.38 -15.42
CA ARG A 107 -19.64 5.08 -14.74
C ARG A 107 -19.47 3.87 -15.67
N LYS A 108 -18.89 4.05 -16.86
CA LYS A 108 -18.53 2.93 -17.76
C LYS A 108 -17.21 2.32 -17.33
N LEU A 109 -17.09 1.00 -17.42
CA LEU A 109 -15.86 0.28 -17.09
C LEU A 109 -14.76 0.59 -18.12
N ARG A 110 -13.55 0.89 -17.66
CA ARG A 110 -12.34 0.89 -18.51
C ARG A 110 -11.79 -0.53 -18.63
N HIS A 111 -11.25 -0.84 -19.80
CA HIS A 111 -10.67 -2.15 -20.10
C HIS A 111 -9.15 -2.16 -19.90
N ASP A 112 -8.55 -0.99 -19.70
CA ASP A 112 -7.13 -0.75 -19.50
C ASP A 112 -6.83 -0.11 -18.14
N ASP A 113 -5.59 -0.29 -17.66
CA ASP A 113 -5.05 0.37 -16.46
C ASP A 113 -3.61 0.83 -16.74
N ALA A 114 -3.41 2.15 -16.81
CA ALA A 114 -2.12 2.76 -17.12
C ALA A 114 -1.02 2.48 -16.06
N TYR A 115 -1.41 2.03 -14.86
CA TYR A 115 -0.49 1.70 -13.77
C TYR A 115 -0.36 0.19 -13.55
N THR A 116 -0.84 -0.62 -14.47
CA THR A 116 -0.66 -2.08 -14.46
C THR A 116 0.32 -2.50 -15.56
N ALA A 117 1.15 -3.52 -15.27
CA ALA A 117 2.01 -4.13 -16.27
C ALA A 117 1.21 -4.60 -17.50
N GLY A 118 1.64 -4.20 -18.70
CA GLY A 118 0.94 -4.53 -19.95
C GLY A 118 -0.39 -3.79 -20.16
N GLY A 119 -0.75 -2.84 -19.29
CA GLY A 119 -2.01 -2.09 -19.40
C GLY A 119 -3.25 -2.89 -19.00
N GLU A 120 -3.09 -4.06 -18.35
CA GLU A 120 -4.20 -4.95 -18.03
C GLU A 120 -5.19 -4.30 -17.04
N GLY A 121 -6.46 -4.21 -17.42
CA GLY A 121 -7.53 -3.76 -16.53
C GLY A 121 -7.81 -4.76 -15.41
N GLY A 122 -8.33 -4.25 -14.28
CA GLY A 122 -8.90 -5.10 -13.22
C GLY A 122 -7.88 -5.80 -12.31
N LYS A 123 -6.67 -5.26 -12.14
CA LYS A 123 -5.66 -5.75 -11.17
C LYS A 123 -5.73 -5.12 -9.78
N ARG A 124 -6.72 -4.26 -9.52
CA ARG A 124 -7.00 -3.70 -8.21
C ARG A 124 -8.51 -3.64 -7.95
N PRO A 125 -8.95 -3.74 -6.69
CA PRO A 125 -10.36 -3.62 -6.34
C PRO A 125 -10.82 -2.16 -6.37
N ASP A 126 -12.15 -2.00 -6.46
CA ASP A 126 -12.83 -0.76 -6.13
C ASP A 126 -12.56 -0.38 -4.67
N ARG A 127 -12.31 0.91 -4.42
CA ARG A 127 -11.94 1.43 -3.10
C ARG A 127 -10.76 0.65 -2.52
N CYS A 128 -9.73 0.53 -3.35
CA CYS A 128 -8.55 -0.30 -3.14
C CYS A 128 -7.98 -0.16 -1.73
N THR A 129 -7.86 1.07 -1.22
CA THR A 129 -7.30 1.32 0.13
C THR A 129 -8.11 0.63 1.22
N ILE A 130 -9.45 0.63 1.13
CA ILE A 130 -10.32 -0.04 2.11
C ILE A 130 -10.12 -1.56 2.03
N VAL A 131 -10.17 -2.12 0.82
CA VAL A 131 -10.07 -3.57 0.63
C VAL A 131 -8.70 -4.07 1.07
N TYR A 132 -7.62 -3.41 0.65
CA TYR A 132 -6.25 -3.80 1.03
C TYR A 132 -6.00 -3.67 2.52
N THR A 133 -6.56 -2.65 3.18
CA THR A 133 -6.51 -2.53 4.65
C THR A 133 -7.16 -3.74 5.33
N GLN A 134 -8.33 -4.16 4.87
CA GLN A 134 -9.02 -5.33 5.42
C GLN A 134 -8.21 -6.62 5.21
N ARG A 135 -7.53 -6.75 4.06
CA ARG A 135 -6.66 -7.91 3.81
C ARG A 135 -5.39 -7.89 4.66
N CYS A 136 -4.76 -6.74 4.85
CA CYS A 136 -3.64 -6.58 5.78
C CYS A 136 -4.07 -6.95 7.22
N ARG A 137 -5.25 -6.49 7.66
CA ARG A 137 -5.80 -6.84 8.97
C ARG A 137 -6.09 -8.33 9.11
N GLY A 138 -6.56 -8.97 8.03
CA GLY A 138 -6.76 -10.42 7.97
C GLY A 138 -5.45 -11.22 7.95
N ALA A 139 -4.40 -10.67 7.37
CA ALA A 139 -3.06 -11.28 7.36
C ALA A 139 -2.41 -11.22 8.75
N TYR A 140 -2.46 -10.05 9.41
CA TYR A 140 -1.92 -9.85 10.75
C TYR A 140 -2.77 -8.86 11.56
N LYS A 141 -3.53 -9.40 12.52
CA LYS A 141 -4.53 -8.64 13.30
C LYS A 141 -3.94 -7.47 14.08
N ASP A 142 -2.77 -7.67 14.70
CA ASP A 142 -2.17 -6.72 15.64
C ASP A 142 -1.04 -5.88 15.02
N VAL A 143 -0.97 -5.81 13.69
CA VAL A 143 -0.03 -4.92 13.00
C VAL A 143 -0.74 -3.58 12.75
N PRO A 144 -0.13 -2.43 13.12
CA PRO A 144 -0.66 -1.13 12.75
C PRO A 144 -0.77 -0.96 11.23
N ILE A 145 -1.84 -0.32 10.76
CA ILE A 145 -2.06 -0.01 9.36
C ILE A 145 -2.15 1.50 9.20
N VAL A 146 -1.28 2.05 8.35
CA VAL A 146 -1.17 3.47 8.04
C VAL A 146 -1.64 3.70 6.60
N LEU A 147 -2.64 4.56 6.43
CA LEU A 147 -3.16 4.94 5.11
C LEU A 147 -2.40 6.14 4.56
N GLY A 148 -2.22 6.17 3.25
CA GLY A 148 -1.71 7.34 2.54
C GLY A 148 -2.08 7.32 1.06
N GLY A 149 -1.58 8.33 0.35
CA GLY A 149 -1.84 8.50 -1.08
C GLY A 149 -3.17 9.18 -1.39
N ILE A 150 -3.37 9.49 -2.68
CA ILE A 150 -4.48 10.33 -3.16
C ILE A 150 -5.84 9.80 -2.69
N GLU A 151 -6.05 8.48 -2.80
CA GLU A 151 -7.30 7.83 -2.43
C GLU A 151 -7.67 8.05 -0.95
N ALA A 152 -6.69 7.97 -0.05
CA ALA A 152 -6.89 8.18 1.37
C ALA A 152 -7.04 9.68 1.69
N SER A 153 -6.14 10.52 1.18
CA SER A 153 -6.08 11.96 1.48
C SER A 153 -7.34 12.72 1.08
N LEU A 154 -7.93 12.37 -0.07
CA LEU A 154 -9.19 12.98 -0.54
C LEU A 154 -10.41 12.55 0.27
N ARG A 155 -10.34 11.40 0.96
CA ARG A 155 -11.43 10.81 1.75
C ARG A 155 -11.17 10.87 3.27
N ARG A 156 -10.24 11.72 3.72
CA ARG A 156 -9.81 11.81 5.13
C ARG A 156 -10.91 12.30 6.09
N ILE A 157 -11.87 13.06 5.58
CA ILE A 157 -13.06 13.52 6.33
C ILE A 157 -14.33 12.98 5.67
N ALA A 158 -15.48 13.26 6.30
CA ALA A 158 -16.76 13.00 5.66
C ALA A 158 -16.82 13.71 4.30
N HIS A 159 -17.29 12.99 3.28
CA HIS A 159 -17.30 13.47 1.90
C HIS A 159 -18.51 12.92 1.17
N TYR A 160 -18.96 13.67 0.16
CA TYR A 160 -19.95 13.16 -0.79
C TYR A 160 -19.26 12.20 -1.75
N ASP A 161 -19.74 10.97 -1.82
CA ASP A 161 -19.24 9.93 -2.71
C ASP A 161 -20.12 9.82 -3.94
N TYR A 162 -19.64 10.38 -5.06
CA TYR A 162 -20.35 10.38 -6.34
C TYR A 162 -20.73 8.96 -6.82
N TRP A 163 -19.95 7.95 -6.48
CA TRP A 163 -20.18 6.57 -6.92
C TRP A 163 -21.40 5.93 -6.26
N SER A 164 -21.65 6.22 -4.99
CA SER A 164 -22.78 5.67 -4.22
C SER A 164 -23.89 6.67 -3.93
N ASP A 165 -23.76 7.92 -4.39
CA ASP A 165 -24.74 9.01 -4.22
C ASP A 165 -25.09 9.27 -2.75
N LYS A 166 -24.06 9.24 -1.89
CA LYS A 166 -24.22 9.33 -0.43
C LYS A 166 -23.07 10.09 0.21
N VAL A 167 -23.34 10.69 1.36
CA VAL A 167 -22.27 11.16 2.24
C VAL A 167 -21.68 9.96 2.97
N ARG A 168 -20.37 9.73 2.78
CA ARG A 168 -19.61 8.72 3.50
C ARG A 168 -18.80 9.37 4.61
N ARG A 169 -18.52 8.61 5.67
CA ARG A 169 -17.58 9.02 6.73
C ARG A 169 -16.13 8.95 6.22
N SER A 170 -15.19 9.35 7.08
CA SER A 170 -13.76 9.25 6.79
C SER A 170 -13.36 7.82 6.38
N ILE A 171 -12.49 7.71 5.38
CA ILE A 171 -11.91 6.43 4.95
C ILE A 171 -11.16 5.73 6.08
N LEU A 172 -10.58 6.48 7.03
CA LEU A 172 -9.91 5.91 8.21
C LEU A 172 -10.88 5.04 9.02
N ALA A 173 -12.11 5.53 9.23
CA ALA A 173 -13.16 4.80 9.93
C ALA A 173 -13.76 3.65 9.10
N ASP A 174 -13.88 3.84 7.77
CA ASP A 174 -14.38 2.79 6.87
C ASP A 174 -13.40 1.61 6.74
N ALA A 175 -12.11 1.90 6.60
CA ALA A 175 -11.06 0.91 6.46
C ALA A 175 -10.70 0.24 7.80
N LYS A 176 -10.99 0.90 8.95
CA LYS A 176 -10.53 0.49 10.29
C LYS A 176 -8.99 0.42 10.37
N ALA A 177 -8.35 1.42 9.76
CA ALA A 177 -6.91 1.63 9.90
C ALA A 177 -6.60 2.44 11.17
N ASP A 178 -5.33 2.46 11.56
CA ASP A 178 -4.88 3.06 12.82
C ASP A 178 -4.44 4.51 12.64
N LEU A 179 -3.94 4.87 11.46
CA LEU A 179 -3.49 6.22 11.13
C LEU A 179 -3.74 6.53 9.65
N LEU A 180 -3.92 7.81 9.33
CA LEU A 180 -3.93 8.34 7.97
C LEU A 180 -2.97 9.52 7.89
N ILE A 181 -2.09 9.51 6.89
CA ILE A 181 -1.12 10.58 6.61
C ILE A 181 -1.46 11.17 5.23
N TYR A 182 -1.48 12.49 5.10
CA TYR A 182 -1.88 13.20 3.88
C TYR A 182 -0.98 14.40 3.59
#